data_AF-A0A164E761-F1
#
_entry.id   AF-A0A164E761-F1
#
_cell.length_a   1.000
_cell.length_b   1.000
_cell.length_c   1.000
_cell.angle_alpha   90.00
_cell.angle_beta   90.00
_cell.angle_gamma   90.00
#
_symmetry.space_group_name_H-M   'P 1'
#
loop_
_entity.id
_entity.type
_entity.pdbx_description
1 polymer ?
#
loop_
_entity_poly.entity_id
_entity_poly.type
_entity_poly.pdbx_seq_one_letter_code
_entity_poly.pdbx_strand_id
1 'polypeptide(L)'
;AVEFKNFAKDWGVSIGNSAPHYPQSNGFAEATIKSMKKLIAGSWRNGSFDTNKFAKSILLFRNAPRSGAASPAQMVFNRPVRDALPAHRRSFAPEWQLKADIIEKRARRAKEVQIEHYNRTAHPLQPFGIGDHVIVQHPVSKCWATTAIVVEIGPNRDYIVKTPAGRLFRRNRRMLRKRVPVMPGNPPTGPSIQPAPTPPEENPPGSN
;
A
#
# COMPACT_ATOMS: atom_id res chain seq x y z
N ALA A 1 -8.99 1.08 20.24
CA ALA A 1 -9.05 0.25 19.02
C ALA A 1 -10.13 -0.83 19.09
N VAL A 2 -10.29 -1.52 20.22
CA VAL A 2 -11.36 -2.52 20.43
C VAL A 2 -12.74 -1.90 20.30
N GLU A 3 -12.97 -0.73 20.92
CA GLU A 3 -14.24 0.01 20.84
C GLU A 3 -14.69 0.29 19.40
N PHE A 4 -13.82 0.86 18.56
CA PHE A 4 -14.14 1.12 17.15
C PHE A 4 -14.38 -0.17 16.34
N LYS A 5 -13.68 -1.26 16.67
CA LYS A 5 -13.91 -2.56 16.02
C LYS A 5 -15.28 -3.13 16.38
N ASN A 6 -15.69 -3.00 17.64
CA ASN A 6 -17.01 -3.43 18.09
C ASN A 6 -18.10 -2.60 17.41
N PHE A 7 -17.95 -1.27 17.41
CA PHE A 7 -18.83 -0.38 16.66
C PHE A 7 -18.96 -0.80 15.18
N ALA A 8 -17.84 -1.02 14.49
CA ALA A 8 -17.89 -1.42 13.08
C ALA A 8 -18.57 -2.78 12.90
N LYS A 9 -18.35 -3.73 13.80
CA LYS A 9 -19.00 -5.05 13.76
C LYS A 9 -20.52 -4.91 13.96
N ASP A 10 -20.95 -4.10 14.92
CA ASP A 10 -22.35 -3.89 15.25
C ASP A 10 -23.10 -3.22 14.09
N TRP A 11 -22.43 -2.32 13.36
CA TRP A 11 -22.96 -1.64 12.19
C TRP A 11 -22.74 -2.40 10.86
N GLY A 12 -22.20 -3.63 10.91
CA GLY A 12 -21.97 -4.45 9.72
C GLY A 12 -20.89 -3.90 8.76
N VAL A 13 -19.97 -3.07 9.26
CA VAL A 13 -18.91 -2.42 8.48
C VAL A 13 -17.63 -3.25 8.51
N SER A 14 -17.15 -3.67 7.33
CA SER A 14 -15.85 -4.34 7.19
C SER A 14 -14.70 -3.33 7.24
N ILE A 15 -13.80 -3.46 8.22
CA ILE A 15 -12.62 -2.59 8.34
C ILE A 15 -11.47 -3.15 7.48
N GLY A 16 -11.00 -2.37 6.51
CA GLY A 16 -9.77 -2.62 5.76
C GLY A 16 -8.60 -1.79 6.29
N ASN A 17 -7.49 -2.44 6.67
CA ASN A 17 -6.27 -1.75 7.11
C ASN A 17 -5.21 -1.76 6.00
N SER A 18 -4.57 -0.62 5.76
CA SER A 18 -3.39 -0.54 4.90
C SER A 18 -2.14 -1.08 5.61
N ALA A 19 -1.13 -1.45 4.84
CA ALA A 19 0.16 -1.81 5.40
C ALA A 19 0.76 -0.61 6.16
N PRO A 20 1.30 -0.80 7.38
CA PRO A 20 1.94 0.27 8.12
C PRO A 20 3.04 0.97 7.31
N HIS A 21 3.15 2.28 7.47
CA HIS A 21 4.10 3.16 6.77
C HIS A 21 3.97 3.17 5.24
N TYR A 22 2.82 2.76 4.70
CA TYR A 22 2.54 2.80 3.26
C TYR A 22 1.39 3.77 2.94
N PRO A 23 1.64 5.10 2.98
CA PRO A 23 0.59 6.12 2.81
C PRO A 23 -0.09 6.08 1.43
N GLN A 24 0.61 5.58 0.41
CA GLN A 24 0.09 5.47 -0.96
C GLN A 24 -1.24 4.70 -1.04
N SER A 25 -1.49 3.73 -0.14
CA SER A 25 -2.78 3.02 -0.08
C SER A 25 -3.97 3.93 0.24
N ASN A 26 -3.75 5.04 0.94
CA ASN A 26 -4.79 5.99 1.35
C ASN A 26 -4.75 7.30 0.53
N GLY A 27 -4.09 7.29 -0.63
CA GLY A 27 -3.84 8.50 -1.42
C GLY A 27 -5.10 9.28 -1.82
N PHE A 28 -6.26 8.62 -1.99
CA PHE A 28 -7.53 9.30 -2.27
C PHE A 28 -8.01 10.17 -1.10
N ALA A 29 -7.90 9.65 0.13
CA ALA A 29 -8.23 10.41 1.33
C ALA A 29 -7.26 11.57 1.52
N GLU A 30 -5.95 11.34 1.33
CA GLU A 30 -4.92 12.38 1.40
C GLU A 30 -5.14 13.50 0.38
N ALA A 31 -5.47 13.16 -0.86
CA ALA A 31 -5.79 14.13 -1.90
C ALA A 31 -7.03 14.97 -1.54
N THR A 32 -8.05 14.33 -0.93
CA THR A 32 -9.25 15.04 -0.47
C THR A 32 -8.93 15.98 0.69
N ILE A 33 -8.13 15.54 1.66
CA ILE A 33 -7.64 16.39 2.77
C ILE A 33 -6.86 17.59 2.23
N LYS A 34 -6.01 17.38 1.21
CA LYS A 34 -5.27 18.47 0.55
C LYS A 34 -6.22 19.51 -0.04
N SER A 35 -7.30 19.09 -0.70
CA SER A 35 -8.33 19.99 -1.21
C SER A 35 -9.03 20.74 -0.07
N MET A 36 -9.44 20.05 1.00
CA MET A 36 -10.10 20.68 2.14
C MET A 36 -9.20 21.71 2.83
N LYS A 37 -7.91 21.42 3.00
CA LYS A 37 -6.93 22.38 3.53
C LYS A 37 -6.84 23.64 2.69
N LYS A 38 -6.87 23.52 1.36
CA LYS A 38 -6.90 24.69 0.46
C LYS A 38 -8.17 25.51 0.64
N LEU A 39 -9.34 24.87 0.79
CA LEU A 39 -10.60 25.56 1.03
C LEU A 39 -10.59 26.30 2.38
N ILE A 40 -10.08 25.66 3.43
CA ILE A 40 -9.91 26.28 4.76
C ILE A 40 -8.99 27.49 4.63
N ALA A 41 -7.79 27.34 4.07
CA ALA A 41 -6.83 28.43 3.89
C ALA A 41 -7.43 29.60 3.10
N GLY A 42 -8.16 29.32 2.01
CA GLY A 42 -8.84 30.35 1.22
C GLY A 42 -10.01 31.03 1.94
N SER A 43 -10.50 30.46 3.05
CA SER A 43 -11.58 31.02 3.86
C SER A 43 -11.11 31.93 4.99
N TRP A 44 -9.80 32.03 5.22
CA TRP A 44 -9.23 33.04 6.11
C TRP A 44 -9.15 34.40 5.41
N ARG A 45 -9.56 35.46 6.10
CA ARG A 45 -9.44 36.85 5.64
C ARG A 45 -9.14 37.78 6.82
N ASN A 46 -8.15 38.65 6.68
CA ASN A 46 -7.79 39.66 7.68
C ASN A 46 -7.63 39.09 9.11
N GLY A 47 -7.04 37.89 9.23
CA GLY A 47 -6.83 37.22 10.53
C GLY A 47 -8.08 36.56 11.14
N SER A 48 -9.24 36.60 10.48
CA SER A 48 -10.45 35.90 10.92
C SER A 48 -10.91 34.81 9.95
N PHE A 49 -11.58 33.79 10.47
CA PHE A 49 -12.12 32.69 9.68
C PHE A 49 -13.55 33.00 9.22
N ASP A 50 -13.75 33.10 7.91
CA ASP A 50 -15.07 33.32 7.32
C ASP A 50 -15.80 31.99 7.13
N THR A 51 -16.65 31.65 8.08
CA THR A 51 -17.45 30.42 8.08
C THR A 51 -18.41 30.35 6.89
N ASN A 52 -18.97 31.49 6.45
CA ASN A 52 -19.91 31.53 5.33
C ASN A 52 -19.19 31.25 4.01
N LYS A 53 -18.00 31.86 3.82
CA LYS A 53 -17.13 31.58 2.67
C LYS A 53 -16.70 30.12 2.64
N PHE A 54 -16.33 29.55 3.79
CA PHE A 54 -15.99 28.13 3.87
C PHE A 54 -17.17 27.23 3.48
N ALA A 55 -18.37 27.49 4.01
CA ALA A 55 -19.58 26.73 3.64
C ALA A 55 -19.88 26.80 2.13
N LYS A 56 -19.80 28.00 1.54
CA LYS A 56 -19.96 28.20 0.08
C LYS A 56 -18.89 27.45 -0.71
N SER A 57 -17.65 27.43 -0.23
CA SER A 57 -16.54 26.73 -0.89
C SER A 57 -16.74 25.21 -0.90
N ILE A 58 -17.26 24.63 0.18
CA ILE A 58 -17.62 23.20 0.26
C ILE A 58 -18.74 22.88 -0.73
N LEU A 59 -19.76 23.75 -0.82
CA LEU A 59 -20.87 23.57 -1.76
C LEU A 59 -20.37 23.53 -3.21
N LEU A 60 -19.52 24.49 -3.59
CA LEU A 60 -18.88 24.52 -4.90
C LEU A 60 -18.01 23.28 -5.15
N PHE A 61 -17.21 22.86 -4.16
CA PHE A 61 -16.40 21.64 -4.26
C PHE A 61 -17.24 20.38 -4.50
N ARG A 62 -18.42 20.28 -3.89
CA ARG A 62 -19.35 19.17 -4.10
C ARG A 62 -19.98 19.17 -5.49
N ASN A 63 -20.15 20.34 -6.10
CA ASN A 63 -20.70 20.47 -7.45
C ASN A 63 -19.65 20.46 -8.57
N ALA A 64 -18.37 20.64 -8.23
CA ALA A 64 -17.30 20.62 -9.21
C ALA A 64 -17.09 19.21 -9.79
N PRO A 65 -17.18 19.01 -11.13
CA PRO A 65 -16.84 17.74 -11.75
C PRO A 65 -15.33 17.48 -11.62
N ARG A 66 -14.93 16.21 -11.49
CA ARG A 66 -13.52 15.81 -11.35
C ARG A 66 -13.07 15.07 -12.59
N SER A 67 -12.03 15.54 -13.28
CA SER A 67 -11.29 14.88 -14.38
C SER A 67 -12.01 13.70 -15.07
N GLY A 68 -13.09 14.00 -15.80
CA GLY A 68 -13.84 13.01 -16.61
C GLY A 68 -14.98 12.27 -15.89
N ALA A 69 -15.15 12.48 -14.58
CA ALA A 69 -16.20 11.92 -13.74
C ALA A 69 -17.19 13.00 -13.24
N ALA A 70 -18.36 12.53 -12.82
CA ALA A 70 -19.38 13.38 -12.22
C ALA A 70 -18.91 14.04 -10.91
N SER A 71 -19.58 15.14 -10.55
CA SER A 71 -19.31 15.81 -9.28
C SER A 71 -19.72 14.95 -8.08
N PRO A 72 -19.16 15.16 -6.88
CA PRO A 72 -19.60 14.48 -5.67
C PRO A 72 -21.12 14.52 -5.44
N ALA A 73 -21.76 15.67 -5.70
CA ALA A 73 -23.20 15.82 -5.58
C ALA A 73 -23.94 14.93 -6.58
N GLN A 74 -23.48 14.87 -7.83
CA GLN A 74 -24.06 14.01 -8.85
C GLN A 74 -23.85 12.52 -8.55
N MET A 75 -22.73 12.12 -7.95
CA MET A 75 -22.53 10.71 -7.59
C MET A 75 -23.48 10.23 -6.48
N VAL A 76 -23.85 11.11 -5.54
CA VAL A 76 -24.70 10.75 -4.40
C VAL A 76 -26.19 10.98 -4.70
N PHE A 77 -26.52 12.10 -5.33
CA PHE A 77 -27.91 12.53 -5.55
C PHE A 77 -28.38 12.39 -7.00
N ASN A 78 -27.51 11.90 -7.89
CA ASN A 78 -27.72 11.84 -9.34
C ASN A 78 -27.99 13.21 -10.01
N ARG A 79 -27.80 14.32 -9.28
CA ARG A 79 -28.06 15.69 -9.75
C ARG A 79 -27.07 16.71 -9.18
N PRO A 80 -26.80 17.81 -9.89
CA PRO A 80 -26.11 18.95 -9.29
C PRO A 80 -27.00 19.62 -8.24
N VAL A 81 -26.40 20.17 -7.19
CA VAL A 81 -27.09 20.99 -6.19
C VAL A 81 -27.00 22.46 -6.61
N ARG A 82 -27.98 23.29 -6.24
CA ARG A 82 -27.92 24.73 -6.52
C ARG A 82 -26.80 25.38 -5.72
N ASP A 83 -25.92 26.11 -6.38
CA ASP A 83 -24.82 26.85 -5.75
C ASP A 83 -24.81 28.32 -6.16
N ALA A 84 -23.69 29.01 -5.86
CA ALA A 84 -23.51 30.43 -6.14
C ALA A 84 -23.17 30.72 -7.61
N LEU A 85 -22.93 29.70 -8.44
CA LEU A 85 -22.63 29.92 -9.86
C LEU A 85 -23.93 30.14 -10.63
N PRO A 86 -23.96 31.08 -11.59
CA PRO A 86 -25.07 31.22 -12.51
C PRO A 86 -25.25 29.92 -13.30
N ALA A 87 -26.41 29.29 -13.15
CA ALA A 87 -26.78 28.09 -13.88
C ALA A 87 -28.21 28.24 -14.40
N HIS A 88 -28.44 27.71 -15.60
CA HIS A 88 -29.78 27.73 -16.18
C HIS A 88 -30.70 26.80 -15.37
N ARG A 89 -31.97 27.20 -15.13
CA ARG A 89 -32.91 26.42 -14.30
C ARG A 89 -33.08 24.97 -14.81
N ARG A 90 -33.05 24.78 -16.13
CA ARG A 90 -33.15 23.45 -16.76
C ARG A 90 -31.98 22.53 -16.43
N SER A 91 -30.80 23.05 -16.08
CA SER A 91 -29.64 22.24 -15.72
C SER A 91 -29.85 21.37 -14.46
N PHE A 92 -30.86 21.71 -13.65
CA PHE A 92 -31.24 20.95 -12.46
C PHE A 92 -32.42 20.01 -12.68
N ALA A 93 -33.10 20.10 -13.84
CA ALA A 93 -34.26 19.27 -14.14
C ALA A 93 -33.84 17.83 -14.49
N PRO A 94 -34.62 16.81 -14.08
CA PRO A 94 -34.24 15.40 -14.23
C PRO A 94 -34.11 14.98 -15.68
N GLU A 95 -34.91 15.55 -16.59
CA GLU A 95 -34.86 15.30 -18.03
C GLU A 95 -33.54 15.73 -18.71
N TRP A 96 -32.81 16.67 -18.10
CA TRP A 96 -31.51 17.17 -18.58
C TRP A 96 -30.33 16.51 -17.85
N GLN A 97 -30.62 15.60 -16.91
CA GLN A 97 -29.59 14.83 -16.22
C GLN A 97 -29.24 13.60 -17.04
N LEU A 98 -27.95 13.33 -17.13
CA LEU A 98 -27.48 12.09 -17.73
C LEU A 98 -27.98 10.92 -16.88
N LYS A 99 -28.43 9.86 -17.56
CA LYS A 99 -28.74 8.58 -16.90
C LYS A 99 -27.52 8.11 -16.10
N ALA A 100 -27.77 7.53 -14.93
CA ALA A 100 -26.73 7.04 -14.02
C ALA A 100 -25.73 6.12 -14.74
N ASP A 101 -26.21 5.23 -15.61
CA ASP A 101 -25.37 4.29 -16.39
C ASP A 101 -24.33 5.02 -17.27
N ILE A 102 -24.69 6.17 -17.85
CA ILE A 102 -23.79 6.95 -18.69
C ILE A 102 -22.71 7.59 -17.82
N ILE A 103 -23.10 8.12 -16.65
CA ILE A 103 -22.17 8.70 -15.68
C ILE A 103 -21.19 7.62 -15.19
N GLU A 104 -21.68 6.43 -14.88
CA GLU A 104 -20.85 5.31 -14.43
C GLU A 104 -19.87 4.88 -15.53
N LYS A 105 -20.34 4.74 -16.77
CA LYS A 105 -19.47 4.38 -17.92
C LYS A 105 -18.36 5.41 -18.14
N ARG A 106 -18.67 6.70 -18.02
CA ARG A 106 -17.67 7.78 -18.11
C ARG A 106 -16.67 7.72 -16.95
N ALA A 107 -17.15 7.52 -15.72
CA ALA A 107 -16.30 7.38 -14.55
C ALA A 107 -15.36 6.18 -14.64
N ARG A 108 -15.85 5.04 -15.15
CA ARG A 108 -15.06 3.83 -15.39
C ARG A 108 -13.94 4.09 -16.39
N ARG A 109 -14.27 4.68 -17.54
CA ARG A 109 -13.27 5.03 -18.56
C ARG A 109 -12.22 6.02 -18.03
N ALA A 110 -12.64 7.04 -17.29
CA ALA A 110 -11.71 7.99 -16.68
C ALA A 110 -10.77 7.31 -15.67
N LYS A 111 -11.29 6.34 -14.90
CA LYS A 111 -10.49 5.53 -13.97
C LYS A 111 -9.49 4.63 -14.70
N GLU A 112 -9.89 3.98 -15.79
CA GLU A 112 -9.01 3.15 -16.62
C GLU A 112 -7.84 3.97 -17.17
N VAL A 113 -8.11 5.13 -17.77
CA VAL A 113 -7.07 6.04 -18.29
C VAL A 113 -6.13 6.50 -17.18
N GLN A 114 -6.65 6.80 -15.98
CA GLN A 114 -5.83 7.16 -14.82
C GLN A 114 -4.94 6.00 -14.37
N ILE A 115 -5.45 4.77 -14.35
CA ILE A 115 -4.70 3.55 -14.00
C ILE A 115 -3.59 3.31 -15.03
N GLU A 116 -3.91 3.38 -16.32
CA GLU A 116 -2.93 3.21 -17.41
C GLU A 116 -1.83 4.25 -17.32
N HIS A 117 -2.18 5.52 -17.15
CA HIS A 117 -1.21 6.60 -17.01
C HIS A 117 -0.32 6.40 -15.78
N TYR A 118 -0.90 6.06 -14.63
CA TYR A 118 -0.17 5.81 -13.39
C TYR A 118 0.78 4.60 -13.50
N ASN A 119 0.33 3.53 -14.16
CA ASN A 119 1.10 2.29 -14.29
C ASN A 119 2.10 2.31 -15.46
N ARG A 120 2.09 3.33 -16.33
CA ARG A 120 2.92 3.40 -17.55
C ARG A 120 4.42 3.18 -17.27
N THR A 121 4.92 3.69 -16.16
CA THR A 121 6.34 3.56 -15.74
C THR A 121 6.53 2.56 -14.61
N ALA A 122 5.45 1.91 -14.15
CA ALA A 122 5.48 1.02 -13.02
C ALA A 122 5.75 -0.43 -13.49
N HIS A 123 6.75 -1.06 -12.89
CA HIS A 123 7.03 -2.49 -13.11
C HIS A 123 6.58 -3.32 -11.90
N PRO A 124 5.88 -4.44 -12.11
CA PRO A 124 5.47 -5.30 -11.02
C PRO A 124 6.69 -5.96 -10.36
N LEU A 125 6.72 -5.92 -9.02
CA LEU A 125 7.71 -6.66 -8.24
C LEU A 125 7.31 -8.13 -8.16
N GLN A 126 8.28 -9.05 -8.29
CA GLN A 126 8.02 -10.49 -8.18
C GLN A 126 7.36 -10.85 -6.84
N PRO A 127 6.26 -11.61 -6.81
CA PRO A 127 5.60 -11.99 -5.57
C PRO A 127 6.49 -12.91 -4.71
N PHE A 128 6.20 -12.97 -3.41
CA PHE A 128 6.84 -13.92 -2.50
C PHE A 128 5.91 -15.08 -2.18
N GLY A 129 6.48 -16.27 -2.03
CA GLY A 129 5.79 -17.45 -1.51
C GLY A 129 5.84 -17.50 0.01
N ILE A 130 4.94 -18.28 0.60
CA ILE A 130 5.03 -18.65 2.01
C ILE A 130 6.33 -19.46 2.22
N GLY A 131 7.07 -19.15 3.28
CA GLY A 131 8.38 -19.73 3.55
C GLY A 131 9.57 -18.98 2.94
N ASP A 132 9.34 -18.00 2.06
CA ASP A 132 10.45 -17.22 1.50
C ASP A 132 11.17 -16.42 2.59
N HIS A 133 12.51 -16.49 2.58
CA HIS A 133 13.36 -15.64 3.40
C HIS A 133 13.44 -14.24 2.80
N VAL A 134 13.11 -13.24 3.60
CA VAL A 134 13.10 -11.84 3.21
C VAL A 134 13.86 -10.97 4.20
N ILE A 135 14.28 -9.81 3.72
CA ILE A 135 14.77 -8.72 4.57
C ILE A 135 13.78 -7.57 4.51
N VAL A 136 13.44 -7.03 5.68
CA VAL A 136 12.44 -5.99 5.87
C VAL A 136 13.15 -4.64 5.96
N GLN A 137 12.63 -3.67 5.21
CA GLN A 137 13.12 -2.30 5.28
C GLN A 137 12.60 -1.61 6.55
N HIS A 138 13.50 -0.95 7.28
CA HIS A 138 13.11 -0.10 8.39
C HIS A 138 12.44 1.19 7.85
N PRO A 139 11.27 1.60 8.39
CA PRO A 139 10.46 2.67 7.79
C PRO A 139 11.13 4.05 7.85
N VAL A 140 11.96 4.32 8.86
CA VAL A 140 12.64 5.61 9.05
C VAL A 140 14.01 5.60 8.38
N SER A 141 14.97 4.85 8.92
CA SER A 141 16.34 4.76 8.40
C SER A 141 16.49 4.18 6.97
N LYS A 142 15.43 3.56 6.41
CA LYS A 142 15.45 2.91 5.09
C LYS A 142 16.45 1.76 4.93
N CYS A 143 17.13 1.37 6.00
CA CYS A 143 18.05 0.25 6.03
C CYS A 143 17.32 -1.09 5.89
N TRP A 144 17.98 -2.04 5.24
CA TRP A 144 17.54 -3.43 5.13
C TRP A 144 18.31 -4.26 6.14
N ALA A 145 17.76 -4.41 7.34
CA ALA A 145 18.48 -5.05 8.46
C ALA A 145 17.71 -6.23 9.05
N THR A 146 16.39 -6.13 9.13
CA THR A 146 15.58 -7.14 9.83
C THR A 146 15.29 -8.33 8.91
N THR A 147 15.85 -9.49 9.22
CA THR A 147 15.51 -10.75 8.54
C THR A 147 14.14 -11.24 9.01
N ALA A 148 13.39 -11.85 8.09
CA ALA A 148 12.09 -12.45 8.38
C ALA A 148 11.75 -13.55 7.36
N ILE A 149 10.76 -14.36 7.70
CA ILE A 149 10.19 -15.39 6.82
C ILE A 149 8.75 -15.00 6.51
N VAL A 150 8.33 -15.15 5.26
CA VAL A 150 6.92 -14.92 4.87
C VAL A 150 6.04 -16.02 5.43
N VAL A 151 5.02 -15.64 6.22
CA VAL A 151 4.06 -16.56 6.84
C VAL A 151 2.73 -16.54 6.09
N GLU A 152 2.27 -15.35 5.68
CA GLU A 152 0.97 -15.19 5.02
C GLU A 152 1.06 -14.15 3.91
N ILE A 153 0.26 -14.36 2.86
CA ILE A 153 0.13 -13.45 1.72
C ILE A 153 -1.24 -12.77 1.83
N GLY A 154 -1.22 -11.45 1.99
CA GLY A 154 -2.42 -10.62 2.05
C GLY A 154 -3.00 -10.28 0.67
N PRO A 155 -4.20 -9.67 0.64
CA PRO A 155 -4.95 -9.45 -0.60
C PRO A 155 -4.37 -8.34 -1.50
N ASN A 156 -3.58 -7.41 -0.97
CA ASN A 156 -3.18 -6.17 -1.65
C ASN A 156 -1.66 -5.98 -1.69
N ARG A 157 -0.93 -7.02 -2.14
CA ARG A 157 0.55 -7.05 -2.19
C ARG A 157 1.19 -6.79 -0.81
N ASP A 158 0.47 -7.13 0.23
CA ASP A 158 0.92 -7.09 1.61
C ASP A 158 1.21 -8.50 2.10
N TYR A 159 2.18 -8.63 3.00
CA TYR A 159 2.66 -9.90 3.51
C TYR A 159 2.77 -9.81 5.02
N ILE A 160 2.47 -10.90 5.70
CA ILE A 160 2.79 -11.07 7.11
C ILE A 160 4.11 -11.84 7.18
N VAL A 161 5.09 -11.22 7.83
CA VAL A 161 6.45 -11.77 7.95
C VAL A 161 6.79 -11.97 9.43
N LYS A 162 7.43 -13.09 9.75
CA LYS A 162 7.88 -13.45 11.10
C LYS A 162 9.39 -13.26 11.22
N THR A 163 9.82 -12.47 12.18
CA THR A 163 11.26 -12.33 12.49
C THR A 163 11.79 -13.53 13.28
N PRO A 164 13.12 -13.74 13.32
CA PRO A 164 13.72 -14.77 14.17
C PRO A 164 13.34 -14.63 15.65
N ALA A 165 13.13 -13.40 16.13
CA ALA A 165 12.66 -13.10 17.48
C ALA A 165 11.16 -13.41 17.70
N GLY A 166 10.47 -13.99 16.74
CA GLY A 166 9.07 -14.40 16.84
C GLY A 166 8.02 -13.31 16.58
N ARG A 167 8.43 -12.07 16.28
CA ARG A 167 7.48 -10.96 16.03
C ARG A 167 6.91 -11.03 14.62
N LEU A 168 5.60 -10.77 14.51
CA LEU A 168 4.90 -10.69 13.23
C LEU A 168 4.77 -9.24 12.77
N PHE A 169 5.06 -8.99 11.48
CA PHE A 169 4.91 -7.69 10.85
C PHE A 169 4.08 -7.80 9.58
N ARG A 170 3.11 -6.91 9.41
CA ARG A 170 2.45 -6.69 8.11
C ARG A 170 3.24 -5.65 7.31
N ARG A 171 3.67 -5.99 6.10
CA ARG A 171 4.49 -5.11 5.23
C ARG A 171 4.06 -5.22 3.77
N ASN A 172 4.08 -4.09 3.06
CA ASN A 172 3.88 -4.09 1.61
C ASN A 172 5.08 -4.69 0.89
N ARG A 173 4.86 -5.30 -0.28
CA ARG A 173 5.88 -5.89 -1.15
C ARG A 173 7.10 -5.00 -1.36
N ARG A 174 6.92 -3.68 -1.47
CA ARG A 174 8.01 -2.71 -1.69
C ARG A 174 9.00 -2.62 -0.52
N MET A 175 8.56 -2.98 0.69
CA MET A 175 9.38 -2.97 1.91
C MET A 175 10.05 -4.32 2.19
N LEU A 176 9.98 -5.26 1.26
CA LEU A 176 10.52 -6.60 1.37
C LEU A 176 11.46 -6.88 0.20
N ARG A 177 12.61 -7.49 0.49
CA ARG A 177 13.56 -7.99 -0.53
C ARG A 177 13.83 -9.47 -0.28
N LYS A 178 13.98 -10.24 -1.36
CA LYS A 178 14.37 -11.64 -1.26
C LYS A 178 15.76 -11.71 -0.63
N ARG A 179 15.93 -12.59 0.34
CA ARG A 179 17.24 -12.94 0.88
C ARG A 179 17.49 -14.39 0.54
N VAL A 180 18.52 -14.66 -0.25
CA VAL A 180 19.03 -16.03 -0.38
C VAL A 180 19.85 -16.28 0.90
N PRO A 181 19.49 -17.27 1.74
CA PRO A 181 20.34 -17.65 2.85
C PRO A 181 21.67 -18.14 2.26
N VAL A 182 22.75 -17.40 2.50
CA VAL A 182 24.09 -17.95 2.37
C VAL A 182 24.21 -18.94 3.52
N MET A 183 24.08 -20.23 3.23
CA MET A 183 24.54 -21.27 4.14
C MET A 183 26.02 -20.97 4.42
N PRO A 184 26.50 -20.95 5.67
CA PRO A 184 27.92 -21.10 5.89
C PRO A 184 28.30 -22.43 5.24
N GLY A 185 29.05 -22.36 4.12
CA GLY A 185 29.50 -23.55 3.43
C GLY A 185 30.23 -24.43 4.44
N ASN A 186 29.92 -25.73 4.45
CA ASN A 186 30.87 -26.68 5.00
C ASN A 186 32.22 -26.40 4.32
N PRO A 187 33.32 -26.27 5.08
CA PRO A 187 34.63 -26.18 4.46
C PRO A 187 34.76 -27.38 3.51
N PRO A 188 35.34 -27.19 2.30
CA PRO A 188 35.55 -28.31 1.40
C PRO A 188 36.30 -29.38 2.18
N THR A 189 35.71 -30.56 2.29
CA THR A 189 36.38 -31.73 2.86
C THR A 189 37.58 -31.98 1.94
N GLY A 190 38.76 -31.52 2.37
CA GLY A 190 40.01 -31.84 1.72
C GLY A 190 40.15 -33.37 1.66
N PRO A 191 40.84 -33.91 0.65
CA PRO A 191 41.03 -35.35 0.53
C PRO A 191 41.63 -35.89 1.83
N SER A 192 40.95 -36.86 2.43
CA SER A 192 41.41 -37.66 3.56
C SER A 192 42.76 -38.29 3.20
N ILE A 193 43.86 -37.69 3.68
CA ILE A 193 45.16 -38.35 3.68
C ILE A 193 45.06 -39.46 4.73
N GLN A 194 44.93 -40.70 4.26
CA GLN A 194 45.10 -41.88 5.12
C GLN A 194 46.54 -41.87 5.64
N PRO A 195 46.79 -42.09 6.94
CA PRO A 195 48.15 -42.23 7.43
C PRO A 195 48.78 -43.49 6.82
N ALA A 196 50.02 -43.35 6.35
CA ALA A 196 50.79 -44.42 5.73
C ALA A 196 50.95 -45.63 6.68
N PRO A 197 50.95 -46.87 6.16
CA PRO A 197 51.23 -48.04 6.96
C PRO A 197 52.67 -48.00 7.48
N THR A 198 52.83 -48.20 8.79
CA THR A 198 54.12 -48.37 9.46
C THR A 198 54.85 -49.60 8.88
N PRO A 199 56.15 -49.49 8.54
CA PRO A 199 56.93 -50.65 8.12
C PRO A 199 57.20 -51.59 9.31
N PRO A 200 57.31 -52.91 9.07
CA PRO A 200 57.56 -53.90 10.12
C PRO A 200 58.97 -53.78 10.70
N GLU A 201 59.04 -54.03 12.00
CA GLU A 201 60.21 -54.00 12.87
C GLU A 201 61.21 -55.12 12.49
N GLU A 202 62.43 -54.75 12.11
CA GLU A 202 63.51 -55.67 11.77
C GLU A 202 64.24 -56.08 13.06
N ASN A 203 64.15 -57.36 13.43
CA ASN A 203 64.85 -57.92 14.60
C ASN A 203 66.37 -58.01 14.34
N PRO A 204 67.21 -57.80 15.38
CA PRO A 204 68.66 -57.73 15.24
C PRO A 204 69.33 -59.10 15.00
N PRO A 205 70.58 -59.13 14.50
CA PRO A 205 71.25 -60.34 14.07
C PRO A 205 71.75 -61.17 15.25
N GLY A 206 71.38 -62.46 15.26
CA GLY A 206 71.89 -63.46 16.19
C GLY A 206 73.03 -64.28 15.59
N SER A 207 74.19 -64.18 16.25
CA SER A 207 75.38 -65.06 16.29
C SER A 207 75.22 -66.51 15.79
N ASN A 208 76.01 -66.90 14.78
CA ASN A 208 77.08 -67.93 14.81
C ASN A 208 77.51 -68.33 13.40
#